data_AF-A0A1Y2I3C5-F1
#
_entry.id   AF-A0A1Y2I3C5-F1
#
_cell.length_a   1.000
_cell.length_b   1.000
_cell.length_c   1.000
_cell.angle_alpha   90.00
_cell.angle_beta   90.00
_cell.angle_gamma   90.00
#
_symmetry.space_group_name_H-M   'P 1'
#
loop_
_entity.id
_entity.type
_entity.pdbx_description
1 polymer ?
#
loop_
_entity_poly.entity_id
_entity_poly.type
_entity_poly.pdbx_seq_one_letter_code
_entity_poly.pdbx_strand_id
1 'polypeptide(L)'
;MLSRSRSPVTAIAGMLGRCTRRLYHPAPALLSVPHPPASAFPRTIPAAPLRTPTPNHPLLILGIETSCDDTSVSLVSSDRRVRSLVTANQNKLHEPMGGVVPTNAAIAHSMNLPSTLRGALDQAGLHTPADLAQIDAVAVTRGPGLAPCLGVGLCAAKNLAGMLNKPLIGVHHMEAHALTPRLTEHSPPQFPYLSLLVSGGHTMLILTRGLGSHQILGSTLDDAVGEAFDKTARALGLKWLNTGGGAGAALERAALAATGQHKVRFSVPLRDGRDKPERRMCFSFSGLKTAVQRHVDALPAGMVDTEAVKADVAFAFQTAAVAHLEDRLRRALGVLVTEQKVPVTAVVVAGGVAANKYLASRLGKVVENEFGLPLMVPPAKLCTDNAAMIAWVGVERYLAGKVDAWETDYVPKWPLSELTEE
;
A
#
# COMPACT_ATOMS: atom_id res chain seq x y z
N MET A 1 3.33 -35.40 69.47
CA MET A 1 2.90 -34.06 69.01
C MET A 1 3.53 -33.78 67.66
N LEU A 2 2.70 -33.39 66.68
CA LEU A 2 3.01 -32.85 65.34
C LEU A 2 3.79 -33.80 64.39
N SER A 3 3.10 -34.49 63.48
CA SER A 3 2.70 -34.02 62.13
C SER A 3 3.80 -34.27 61.09
N ARG A 4 3.69 -35.38 60.35
CA ARG A 4 4.28 -35.54 59.02
C ARG A 4 3.33 -36.30 58.09
N SER A 5 2.98 -35.59 57.03
CA SER A 5 2.10 -35.92 55.91
C SER A 5 2.66 -37.03 55.02
N ARG A 6 1.76 -37.86 54.46
CA ARG A 6 2.02 -38.65 53.25
C ARG A 6 0.86 -38.51 52.26
N SER A 7 1.29 -38.54 51.00
CA SER A 7 0.71 -38.05 49.75
C SER A 7 -0.62 -38.70 49.26
N PRO A 8 -1.48 -37.99 48.48
CA PRO A 8 -2.78 -38.44 48.00
C PRO A 8 -2.75 -39.20 46.65
N VAL A 9 -1.62 -39.83 46.28
CA VAL A 9 -1.49 -40.52 44.98
C VAL A 9 -2.04 -41.96 44.98
N THR A 10 -2.53 -42.47 46.11
CA THR A 10 -3.03 -43.87 46.22
C THR A 10 -4.54 -43.99 46.41
N ALA A 11 -5.30 -42.88 46.34
CA ALA A 11 -6.75 -42.86 46.56
C ALA A 11 -7.59 -42.80 45.27
N ILE A 12 -6.98 -42.70 44.08
CA ILE A 12 -7.71 -42.50 42.81
C ILE A 12 -7.73 -43.77 41.92
N ALA A 13 -6.94 -44.81 42.23
CA ALA A 13 -6.92 -46.06 41.45
C ALA A 13 -7.97 -47.11 41.89
N GLY A 14 -8.68 -46.90 43.01
CA GLY A 14 -9.68 -47.85 43.53
C GLY A 14 -11.13 -47.55 43.16
N MET A 15 -11.41 -46.37 42.59
CA MET A 15 -12.77 -45.88 42.31
C MET A 15 -13.25 -46.12 40.86
N LEU A 16 -12.40 -46.69 40.01
CA LEU A 16 -12.68 -46.96 38.58
C LEU A 16 -13.11 -48.41 38.27
N GLY A 17 -13.34 -49.25 39.29
CA GLY A 17 -13.53 -50.70 39.08
C GLY A 17 -14.93 -51.28 39.33
N ARG A 18 -15.84 -50.60 40.03
CA ARG A 18 -17.09 -51.25 40.53
C ARG A 18 -18.28 -50.28 40.65
N CYS A 19 -18.75 -49.78 39.51
CA CYS A 19 -20.07 -49.19 39.25
C CYS A 19 -19.99 -48.75 37.78
N THR A 20 -20.62 -49.35 36.76
CA THR A 20 -21.96 -49.89 36.67
C THR A 20 -22.04 -50.77 35.40
N ARG A 21 -22.03 -52.09 35.57
CA ARG A 21 -22.70 -53.01 34.63
C ARG A 21 -24.21 -52.87 34.87
N ARG A 22 -24.84 -51.91 34.21
CA ARG A 22 -26.28 -51.82 33.91
C ARG A 22 -26.49 -50.42 33.33
N LEU A 23 -26.70 -50.37 32.02
CA LEU A 23 -27.37 -49.35 31.20
C LEU A 23 -26.83 -49.50 29.76
N TYR A 24 -27.11 -50.65 29.13
CA TYR A 24 -27.13 -50.75 27.68
C TYR A 24 -28.58 -50.51 27.26
N HIS A 25 -28.92 -49.25 27.02
CA HIS A 25 -30.04 -48.88 26.16
C HIS A 25 -29.43 -48.39 24.84
N PRO A 26 -30.00 -48.72 23.67
CA PRO A 26 -29.47 -48.25 22.40
C PRO A 26 -29.57 -46.72 22.35
N ALA A 27 -28.58 -46.09 21.72
CA ALA A 27 -28.52 -44.65 21.52
C ALA A 27 -29.84 -44.11 20.95
N PRO A 28 -30.33 -42.95 21.40
CA PRO A 28 -31.46 -42.31 20.74
C PRO A 28 -31.05 -42.01 19.29
N ALA A 29 -31.91 -42.37 18.35
CA ALA A 29 -31.72 -42.04 16.95
C ALA A 29 -31.42 -40.54 16.84
N LEU A 30 -30.27 -40.21 16.25
CA LEU A 30 -29.97 -38.86 15.81
C LEU A 30 -31.14 -38.40 14.96
N LEU A 31 -31.93 -37.45 15.47
CA LEU A 31 -32.88 -36.71 14.66
C LEU A 31 -32.06 -36.11 13.52
N SER A 32 -32.23 -36.66 12.33
CA SER A 32 -31.67 -36.13 11.11
C SER A 32 -32.26 -34.74 10.92
N VAL A 33 -31.53 -33.71 11.35
CA VAL A 33 -31.80 -32.35 10.92
C VAL A 33 -31.59 -32.37 9.40
N PRO A 34 -32.61 -32.11 8.58
CA PRO A 34 -32.42 -32.09 7.14
C PRO A 34 -31.34 -31.05 6.84
N HIS A 35 -30.22 -31.50 6.28
CA HIS A 35 -29.32 -30.57 5.62
C HIS A 35 -30.15 -29.86 4.55
N PRO A 36 -30.21 -28.51 4.56
CA PRO A 36 -30.77 -27.81 3.41
C PRO A 36 -30.03 -28.32 2.17
N PRO A 37 -30.72 -28.62 1.07
CA PRO A 37 -30.06 -29.07 -0.13
C PRO A 37 -28.97 -28.06 -0.50
N ALA A 38 -27.81 -28.56 -0.92
CA ALA A 38 -26.66 -27.74 -1.36
C ALA A 38 -26.98 -26.78 -2.53
N SER A 39 -28.23 -26.74 -2.98
CA SER A 39 -28.81 -25.85 -3.99
C SER A 39 -29.55 -24.64 -3.42
N ALA A 40 -29.61 -24.44 -2.09
CA ALA A 40 -30.39 -23.36 -1.48
C ALA A 40 -29.63 -22.02 -1.32
N PHE A 41 -28.30 -22.01 -1.50
CA PHE A 41 -27.58 -20.75 -1.67
C PHE A 41 -27.57 -20.40 -3.16
N PRO A 42 -28.10 -19.23 -3.56
CA PRO A 42 -27.95 -18.77 -4.93
C PRO A 42 -26.45 -18.77 -5.25
N ARG A 43 -26.03 -19.58 -6.23
CA ARG A 43 -24.62 -19.67 -6.67
C ARG A 43 -24.09 -18.32 -7.17
N THR A 44 -25.01 -17.41 -7.48
CA THR A 44 -24.74 -16.04 -7.87
C THR A 44 -25.82 -15.17 -7.22
N ILE A 45 -25.43 -14.22 -6.36
CA ILE A 45 -26.31 -13.10 -6.06
C ILE A 45 -26.41 -12.32 -7.37
N PRO A 46 -27.59 -12.16 -8.00
CA PRO A 46 -27.71 -11.37 -9.22
C PRO A 46 -27.20 -9.96 -8.89
N ALA A 47 -26.14 -9.53 -9.57
CA ALA A 47 -25.63 -8.18 -9.36
C ALA A 47 -26.76 -7.20 -9.70
N ALA A 48 -27.13 -6.36 -8.73
CA ALA A 48 -28.06 -5.27 -9.00
C ALA A 48 -27.54 -4.45 -10.20
N PRO A 49 -28.41 -4.00 -11.11
CA PRO A 49 -27.98 -3.21 -12.26
C PRO A 49 -27.19 -1.99 -11.78
N LEU A 50 -26.06 -1.71 -12.45
CA LEU A 50 -25.19 -0.61 -12.09
C LEU A 50 -25.96 0.71 -12.20
N ARG A 51 -25.90 1.50 -11.13
CA ARG A 51 -26.56 2.80 -11.07
C ARG A 51 -25.75 3.81 -11.87
N THR A 52 -26.41 4.61 -12.68
CA THR A 52 -25.77 5.77 -13.32
C THR A 52 -25.69 6.93 -12.31
N PRO A 53 -24.52 7.59 -12.12
CA PRO A 53 -24.43 8.78 -11.29
C PRO A 53 -25.28 9.92 -11.86
N THR A 54 -25.80 10.77 -11.00
CA THR A 54 -26.37 12.07 -11.39
C THR A 54 -25.65 13.19 -10.64
N PRO A 55 -25.70 14.46 -11.10
CA PRO A 55 -25.04 15.56 -10.42
C PRO A 55 -25.43 15.71 -8.93
N ASN A 56 -26.67 15.37 -8.58
CA ASN A 56 -27.18 15.46 -7.21
C ASN A 56 -26.96 14.18 -6.39
N HIS A 57 -26.65 13.08 -7.06
CA HIS A 57 -26.43 11.78 -6.42
C HIS A 57 -25.18 11.14 -7.06
N PRO A 58 -23.97 11.54 -6.62
CA PRO A 58 -22.77 10.85 -7.01
C PRO A 58 -22.80 9.40 -6.54
N LEU A 59 -22.00 8.55 -7.19
CA LEU A 59 -21.76 7.20 -6.67
C LEU A 59 -20.95 7.29 -5.39
N LEU A 60 -21.11 6.31 -4.51
CA LEU A 60 -20.33 6.19 -3.28
C LEU A 60 -19.72 4.79 -3.19
N ILE A 61 -18.40 4.71 -3.20
CA ILE A 61 -17.65 3.45 -3.18
C ILE A 61 -16.94 3.31 -1.84
N LEU A 62 -17.11 2.15 -1.19
CA LEU A 62 -16.37 1.79 0.00
C LEU A 62 -15.09 1.05 -0.41
N GLY A 63 -13.92 1.58 -0.06
CA GLY A 63 -12.61 0.96 -0.30
C GLY A 63 -12.05 0.28 0.94
N ILE A 64 -11.34 -0.83 0.74
CA ILE A 64 -10.61 -1.57 1.78
C ILE A 64 -9.18 -1.85 1.30
N GLU A 65 -8.19 -1.44 2.10
CA GLU A 65 -6.77 -1.67 1.85
C GLU A 65 -6.16 -2.43 3.04
N THR A 66 -5.56 -3.59 2.75
CA THR A 66 -4.99 -4.55 3.73
C THR A 66 -3.83 -5.35 3.12
N SER A 67 -3.12 -4.82 2.12
CA SER A 67 -2.07 -5.54 1.40
C SER A 67 -0.79 -5.76 2.20
N CYS A 68 -0.50 -4.91 3.19
CA CYS A 68 0.74 -4.94 3.97
C CYS A 68 0.47 -4.84 5.49
N ASP A 69 0.66 -3.66 6.09
CA ASP A 69 0.63 -3.43 7.54
C ASP A 69 -0.24 -2.22 7.95
N ASP A 70 -0.95 -1.62 7.00
CA ASP A 70 -1.96 -0.59 7.24
C ASP A 70 -3.36 -1.16 7.01
N THR A 71 -4.23 -1.08 8.03
CA THR A 71 -5.65 -1.45 7.87
C THR A 71 -6.43 -0.19 7.57
N SER A 72 -6.82 0.02 6.31
CA SER A 72 -7.49 1.25 5.89
C SER A 72 -8.88 0.98 5.31
N VAL A 73 -9.84 1.86 5.64
CA VAL A 73 -11.18 1.89 5.04
C VAL A 73 -11.53 3.34 4.70
N SER A 74 -12.14 3.55 3.54
CA SER A 74 -12.52 4.87 3.05
C SER A 74 -13.81 4.80 2.27
N LEU A 75 -14.59 5.89 2.28
CA LEU A 75 -15.66 6.11 1.34
C LEU A 75 -15.29 7.26 0.40
N VAL A 76 -15.35 7.01 -0.90
CA VAL A 76 -15.03 8.00 -1.94
C VAL A 76 -16.20 8.11 -2.91
N SER A 77 -16.56 9.35 -3.24
CA SER A 77 -17.64 9.62 -4.18
C SER A 77 -17.16 9.98 -5.59
N SER A 78 -18.01 9.76 -6.59
CA SER A 78 -17.68 10.00 -8.01
C SER A 78 -17.44 11.46 -8.37
N ASP A 79 -17.76 12.40 -7.48
CA ASP A 79 -17.41 13.82 -7.57
C ASP A 79 -15.99 14.13 -7.03
N ARG A 80 -15.14 13.09 -6.86
CA ARG A 80 -13.75 13.17 -6.38
C ARG A 80 -13.62 13.65 -4.94
N ARG A 81 -14.57 13.29 -4.07
CA ARG A 81 -14.50 13.61 -2.63
C ARG A 81 -14.24 12.38 -1.78
N VAL A 82 -13.24 12.48 -0.91
CA VAL A 82 -13.01 11.52 0.18
C VAL A 82 -13.97 11.85 1.31
N ARG A 83 -15.04 11.07 1.46
CA ARG A 83 -16.08 11.26 2.49
C ARG A 83 -15.61 10.81 3.85
N SER A 84 -14.74 9.81 3.90
CA SER A 84 -14.05 9.38 5.10
C SER A 84 -12.77 8.64 4.75
N LEU A 85 -11.81 8.64 5.66
CA LEU A 85 -10.58 7.86 5.55
C LEU A 85 -10.09 7.54 6.95
N VAL A 86 -10.13 6.27 7.32
CA VAL A 86 -9.63 5.77 8.60
C VAL A 86 -8.56 4.73 8.33
N THR A 87 -7.42 4.89 8.99
CA THR A 87 -6.30 3.95 8.89
C THR A 87 -5.81 3.59 10.28
N ALA A 88 -5.75 2.29 10.56
CA ALA A 88 -5.10 1.72 11.74
C ALA A 88 -3.75 1.11 11.31
N ASN A 89 -2.68 1.83 11.62
CA ASN A 89 -1.31 1.45 11.27
C ASN A 89 -0.71 0.47 12.30
N GLN A 90 0.11 -0.48 11.82
CA GLN A 90 0.72 -1.54 12.65
C GLN A 90 2.21 -1.32 12.96
N ASN A 91 2.78 -0.13 12.76
CA ASN A 91 4.21 0.16 12.99
C ASN A 91 4.68 -0.29 14.39
N LYS A 92 3.90 0.00 15.44
CA LYS A 92 4.24 -0.38 16.82
C LYS A 92 4.31 -1.90 17.04
N LEU A 93 3.58 -2.68 16.24
CA LEU A 93 3.59 -4.14 16.29
C LEU A 93 4.86 -4.71 15.66
N HIS A 94 5.28 -4.15 14.53
CA HIS A 94 6.36 -4.71 13.70
C HIS A 94 7.75 -4.11 14.00
N GLU A 95 7.81 -2.90 14.58
CA GLU A 95 9.08 -2.22 14.91
C GLU A 95 10.03 -3.09 15.78
N PRO A 96 9.56 -3.76 16.87
CA PRO A 96 10.43 -4.65 17.65
C PRO A 96 10.90 -5.90 16.90
N MET A 97 10.22 -6.27 15.80
CA MET A 97 10.51 -7.46 15.00
C MET A 97 11.50 -7.17 13.85
N GLY A 98 11.86 -5.90 13.64
CA GLY A 98 12.78 -5.47 12.58
C GLY A 98 12.17 -5.49 11.17
N GLY A 99 10.86 -5.70 11.04
CA GLY A 99 10.14 -5.76 9.77
C GLY A 99 8.75 -6.36 9.92
N VAL A 100 7.92 -6.26 8.86
CA VAL A 100 6.55 -6.77 8.85
C VAL A 100 6.55 -8.30 8.91
N VAL A 101 5.92 -8.86 9.95
CA VAL A 101 5.70 -10.31 10.07
C VAL A 101 4.31 -10.64 9.51
N PRO A 102 4.19 -11.37 8.36
CA PRO A 102 2.92 -11.50 7.64
C PRO A 102 1.76 -12.08 8.45
N THR A 103 2.02 -13.09 9.28
CA THR A 103 0.98 -13.71 10.12
C THR A 103 0.45 -12.73 11.17
N ASN A 104 1.34 -11.96 11.81
CA ASN A 104 0.96 -10.96 12.80
C ASN A 104 0.19 -9.81 12.14
N ALA A 105 0.61 -9.41 10.93
CA ALA A 105 -0.08 -8.38 10.17
C ALA A 105 -1.52 -8.79 9.81
N ALA A 106 -1.72 -10.03 9.37
CA ALA A 106 -3.06 -10.56 9.07
C ALA A 106 -3.97 -10.64 10.31
N ILE A 107 -3.43 -11.06 11.46
CA ILE A 107 -4.17 -11.04 12.74
C ILE A 107 -4.56 -9.60 13.09
N ALA A 108 -3.62 -8.65 12.98
CA ALA A 108 -3.90 -7.24 13.25
C ALA A 108 -4.96 -6.66 12.29
N HIS A 109 -4.93 -6.99 11.00
CA HIS A 109 -6.01 -6.59 10.07
C HIS A 109 -7.37 -7.11 10.52
N SER A 110 -7.45 -8.38 10.94
CA SER A 110 -8.70 -9.01 11.39
C SER A 110 -9.27 -8.31 12.63
N MET A 111 -8.39 -7.86 13.54
CA MET A 111 -8.77 -7.13 14.75
C MET A 111 -9.15 -5.67 14.46
N ASN A 112 -8.44 -5.01 13.54
CA ASN A 112 -8.59 -3.60 13.28
C ASN A 112 -9.79 -3.30 12.36
N LEU A 113 -10.04 -4.14 11.34
CA LEU A 113 -11.05 -3.91 10.31
C LEU A 113 -12.43 -3.51 10.85
N PRO A 114 -13.01 -4.18 11.87
CA PRO A 114 -14.31 -3.78 12.41
C PRO A 114 -14.34 -2.34 12.90
N SER A 115 -13.32 -1.92 13.66
CA SER A 115 -13.22 -0.55 14.19
C SER A 115 -12.91 0.48 13.10
N THR A 116 -12.05 0.14 12.14
CA THR A 116 -11.71 1.01 11.01
C THR A 116 -12.93 1.24 10.11
N LEU A 117 -13.66 0.18 9.79
CA LEU A 117 -14.92 0.25 9.04
C LEU A 117 -15.95 1.11 9.78
N ARG A 118 -16.14 0.85 11.07
CA ARG A 118 -17.09 1.63 11.89
C ARG A 118 -16.73 3.12 11.89
N GLY A 119 -15.46 3.44 12.12
CA GLY A 119 -14.97 4.82 12.07
C GLY A 119 -15.16 5.47 10.71
N ALA A 120 -14.94 4.75 9.62
CA ALA A 120 -15.14 5.28 8.26
C ALA A 120 -16.63 5.55 7.96
N LEU A 121 -17.54 4.69 8.41
CA LEU A 121 -18.98 4.90 8.30
C LEU A 121 -19.44 6.07 9.17
N ASP A 122 -18.95 6.16 10.41
CA ASP A 122 -19.29 7.26 11.32
C ASP A 122 -18.78 8.61 10.79
N GLN A 123 -17.56 8.69 10.25
CA GLN A 123 -17.05 9.90 9.59
C GLN A 123 -17.84 10.30 8.34
N ALA A 124 -18.38 9.32 7.61
CA ALA A 124 -19.21 9.57 6.43
C ALA A 124 -20.67 9.92 6.78
N GLY A 125 -21.06 9.79 8.06
CA GLY A 125 -22.42 10.01 8.55
C GLY A 125 -23.41 8.90 8.18
N LEU A 126 -22.93 7.66 7.97
CA LEU A 126 -23.77 6.53 7.58
C LEU A 126 -24.04 5.62 8.78
N HIS A 127 -25.22 5.76 9.39
CA HIS A 127 -25.54 5.05 10.64
C HIS A 127 -26.75 4.13 10.55
N THR A 128 -27.63 4.36 9.57
CA THR A 128 -28.88 3.61 9.39
C THR A 128 -28.80 2.66 8.20
N PRO A 129 -29.68 1.64 8.11
CA PRO A 129 -29.78 0.79 6.92
C PRO A 129 -30.03 1.59 5.62
N ALA A 130 -30.80 2.68 5.69
CA ALA A 130 -31.05 3.55 4.55
C ALA A 130 -29.79 4.31 4.12
N ASP A 131 -28.92 4.69 5.06
CA ASP A 131 -27.64 5.32 4.76
C ASP A 131 -26.69 4.34 4.06
N LEU A 132 -26.61 3.10 4.56
CA LEU A 132 -25.77 2.07 3.98
C LEU A 132 -26.20 1.69 2.56
N ALA A 133 -27.48 1.83 2.23
CA ALA A 133 -27.99 1.60 0.87
C ALA A 133 -27.42 2.59 -0.17
N GLN A 134 -26.87 3.73 0.27
CA GLN A 134 -26.20 4.71 -0.59
C GLN A 134 -24.84 4.22 -1.11
N ILE A 135 -24.23 3.20 -0.48
CA ILE A 135 -23.01 2.58 -0.99
C ILE A 135 -23.35 1.82 -2.28
N ASP A 136 -22.66 2.13 -3.36
CA ASP A 136 -22.92 1.57 -4.69
C ASP A 136 -22.06 0.34 -4.99
N ALA A 137 -20.87 0.23 -4.39
CA ALA A 137 -20.00 -0.94 -4.49
C ALA A 137 -18.99 -1.02 -3.34
N VAL A 138 -18.38 -2.19 -3.18
CA VAL A 138 -17.25 -2.42 -2.28
C VAL A 138 -16.00 -2.73 -3.11
N ALA A 139 -15.03 -1.84 -3.07
CA ALA A 139 -13.72 -2.00 -3.67
C ALA A 139 -12.71 -2.52 -2.64
N VAL A 140 -11.84 -3.44 -3.05
CA VAL A 140 -10.83 -4.04 -2.16
C VAL A 140 -9.54 -4.30 -2.90
N THR A 141 -8.42 -4.10 -2.22
CA THR A 141 -7.12 -4.50 -2.76
C THR A 141 -7.07 -6.01 -2.96
N ARG A 142 -7.06 -6.43 -4.23
CA ARG A 142 -6.95 -7.84 -4.62
C ARG A 142 -5.48 -8.26 -4.72
N GLY A 143 -4.58 -7.33 -4.97
CA GLY A 143 -3.13 -7.56 -4.96
C GLY A 143 -2.36 -6.48 -5.72
N PRO A 144 -1.02 -6.58 -5.82
CA PRO A 144 -0.17 -7.49 -5.08
C PRO A 144 -0.15 -7.19 -3.56
N GLY A 145 0.44 -8.08 -2.77
CA GLY A 145 0.54 -7.92 -1.32
C GLY A 145 0.82 -9.22 -0.58
N LEU A 146 0.86 -9.14 0.75
CA LEU A 146 1.00 -10.29 1.63
C LEU A 146 -0.27 -11.15 1.56
N ALA A 147 -0.15 -12.37 1.03
CA ALA A 147 -1.26 -13.32 0.89
C ALA A 147 -2.20 -13.43 2.11
N PRO A 148 -1.70 -13.62 3.36
CA PRO A 148 -2.58 -13.74 4.51
C PRO A 148 -3.32 -12.42 4.82
N CYS A 149 -2.72 -11.25 4.51
CA CYS A 149 -3.35 -9.96 4.72
C CYS A 149 -4.42 -9.67 3.65
N LEU A 150 -4.12 -9.93 2.37
CA LEU A 150 -5.07 -9.81 1.27
C LEU A 150 -6.33 -10.66 1.48
N GLY A 151 -6.17 -11.89 1.97
CA GLY A 151 -7.29 -12.78 2.29
C GLY A 151 -8.25 -12.19 3.32
N VAL A 152 -7.74 -11.48 4.33
CA VAL A 152 -8.54 -10.81 5.36
C VAL A 152 -9.40 -9.70 4.75
N GLY A 153 -8.79 -8.81 3.95
CA GLY A 153 -9.52 -7.74 3.26
C GLY A 153 -10.56 -8.26 2.28
N LEU A 154 -10.20 -9.22 1.43
CA LEU A 154 -11.11 -9.79 0.44
C LEU A 154 -12.31 -10.48 1.09
N CYS A 155 -12.09 -11.24 2.17
CA CYS A 155 -13.16 -11.87 2.93
C CYS A 155 -14.14 -10.83 3.50
N ALA A 156 -13.62 -9.76 4.12
CA ALA A 156 -14.43 -8.67 4.64
C ALA A 156 -15.23 -7.96 3.51
N ALA A 157 -14.57 -7.67 2.39
CA ALA A 157 -15.18 -7.01 1.25
C ALA A 157 -16.32 -7.84 0.63
N LYS A 158 -16.11 -9.15 0.45
CA LYS A 158 -17.16 -10.08 0.00
C LYS A 158 -18.33 -10.04 0.97
N ASN A 159 -18.12 -10.28 2.25
CA ASN A 159 -19.21 -10.27 3.24
C ASN A 159 -20.01 -8.96 3.23
N LEU A 160 -19.34 -7.80 3.14
CA LEU A 160 -20.01 -6.50 3.03
C LEU A 160 -20.79 -6.35 1.72
N ALA A 161 -20.19 -6.69 0.58
CA ALA A 161 -20.84 -6.65 -0.73
C ALA A 161 -22.10 -7.54 -0.75
N GLY A 162 -22.02 -8.76 -0.20
CA GLY A 162 -23.15 -9.68 -0.09
C GLY A 162 -24.25 -9.16 0.85
N MET A 163 -23.89 -8.62 2.01
CA MET A 163 -24.86 -8.03 2.96
C MET A 163 -25.59 -6.80 2.40
N LEU A 164 -24.87 -5.96 1.65
CA LEU A 164 -25.42 -4.75 1.05
C LEU A 164 -26.12 -5.01 -0.29
N ASN A 165 -26.00 -6.24 -0.83
CA ASN A 165 -26.39 -6.60 -2.18
C ASN A 165 -25.79 -5.64 -3.24
N LYS A 166 -24.47 -5.41 -3.14
CA LYS A 166 -23.70 -4.50 -3.99
C LYS A 166 -22.58 -5.24 -4.72
N PRO A 167 -22.15 -4.76 -5.89
CA PRO A 167 -21.02 -5.33 -6.61
C PRO A 167 -19.72 -5.23 -5.81
N LEU A 168 -18.87 -6.23 -6.04
CA LEU A 168 -17.49 -6.28 -5.57
C LEU A 168 -16.56 -5.77 -6.68
N ILE A 169 -15.53 -5.02 -6.31
CA ILE A 169 -14.50 -4.55 -7.24
C ILE A 169 -13.12 -4.90 -6.67
N GLY A 170 -12.39 -5.76 -7.37
CA GLY A 170 -11.00 -6.07 -7.11
C GLY A 170 -10.08 -5.01 -7.70
N VAL A 171 -9.25 -4.40 -6.86
CA VAL A 171 -8.35 -3.32 -7.26
C VAL A 171 -6.90 -3.77 -7.18
N HIS A 172 -6.12 -3.37 -8.19
CA HIS A 172 -4.67 -3.56 -8.17
C HIS A 172 -4.01 -2.43 -7.37
N HIS A 173 -3.23 -2.80 -6.35
CA HIS A 173 -2.61 -1.86 -5.42
C HIS A 173 -1.75 -0.80 -6.13
N MET A 174 -0.89 -1.22 -7.07
CA MET A 174 -0.04 -0.27 -7.81
C MET A 174 -0.82 0.59 -8.81
N GLU A 175 -1.95 0.11 -9.35
CA GLU A 175 -2.84 0.92 -10.20
C GLU A 175 -3.46 2.02 -9.34
N ALA A 176 -3.89 1.70 -8.13
CA ALA A 176 -4.43 2.67 -7.19
C ALA A 176 -3.46 3.82 -6.91
N HIS A 177 -2.19 3.52 -6.63
CA HIS A 177 -1.14 4.54 -6.50
C HIS A 177 -1.00 5.40 -7.77
N ALA A 178 -1.06 4.80 -8.96
CA ALA A 178 -0.93 5.51 -10.23
C ALA A 178 -2.16 6.39 -10.57
N LEU A 179 -3.34 6.05 -10.04
CA LEU A 179 -4.59 6.77 -10.29
C LEU A 179 -4.93 7.80 -9.20
N THR A 180 -4.25 7.80 -8.04
CA THR A 180 -4.44 8.79 -6.96
C THR A 180 -4.49 10.26 -7.43
N PRO A 181 -3.64 10.76 -8.36
CA PRO A 181 -3.73 12.15 -8.80
C PRO A 181 -5.06 12.49 -9.48
N ARG A 182 -5.75 11.51 -10.06
CA ARG A 182 -7.06 11.74 -10.67
C ARG A 182 -8.15 12.00 -9.63
N LEU A 183 -7.96 11.52 -8.40
CA LEU A 183 -8.76 11.89 -7.23
C LEU A 183 -8.39 13.27 -6.69
N THR A 184 -7.10 13.56 -6.56
CA THR A 184 -6.63 14.67 -5.71
C THR A 184 -6.40 15.99 -6.43
N GLU A 185 -6.00 15.95 -7.70
CA GLU A 185 -5.66 17.15 -8.45
C GLU A 185 -6.92 17.89 -8.90
N HIS A 186 -6.89 19.22 -8.78
CA HIS A 186 -7.99 20.06 -9.25
C HIS A 186 -8.28 19.81 -10.74
N SER A 187 -7.20 19.75 -11.54
CA SER A 187 -7.20 19.33 -12.93
C SER A 187 -6.50 17.96 -13.08
N PRO A 188 -7.26 16.85 -13.06
CA PRO A 188 -6.70 15.51 -13.20
C PRO A 188 -5.87 15.33 -14.46
N PRO A 189 -4.81 14.51 -14.40
CA PRO A 189 -4.11 14.12 -15.62
C PRO A 189 -5.04 13.30 -16.52
N GLN A 190 -5.02 13.64 -17.81
CA GLN A 190 -5.67 12.86 -18.85
C GLN A 190 -4.75 11.73 -19.31
N PHE A 191 -5.29 10.59 -19.71
CA PHE A 191 -4.43 9.54 -20.27
C PHE A 191 -3.89 9.97 -21.66
N PRO A 192 -2.67 9.56 -22.04
CA PRO A 192 -1.68 8.85 -21.22
C PRO A 192 -0.83 9.81 -20.36
N TYR A 193 -0.39 9.35 -19.19
CA TYR A 193 0.56 10.08 -18.34
C TYR A 193 1.63 9.14 -17.76
N LEU A 194 2.79 9.70 -17.43
CA LEU A 194 3.91 8.94 -16.86
C LEU A 194 3.86 9.02 -15.33
N SER A 195 3.94 7.89 -14.64
CA SER A 195 3.96 7.80 -13.18
C SER A 195 5.31 7.30 -12.69
N LEU A 196 5.91 8.03 -11.75
CA LEU A 196 7.04 7.60 -10.94
C LEU A 196 6.52 7.23 -9.54
N LEU A 197 6.46 5.93 -9.25
CA LEU A 197 6.03 5.43 -7.95
C LEU A 197 7.27 5.19 -7.08
N VAL A 198 7.39 5.95 -5.99
CA VAL A 198 8.53 5.95 -5.07
C VAL A 198 8.06 5.80 -3.61
N SER A 199 7.95 4.56 -3.15
CA SER A 199 7.56 4.20 -1.79
C SER A 199 8.70 3.50 -1.03
N GLY A 200 8.41 3.02 0.19
CA GLY A 200 9.34 2.19 0.96
C GLY A 200 9.67 0.88 0.25
N GLY A 201 8.70 0.27 -0.45
CA GLY A 201 8.85 -1.02 -1.12
C GLY A 201 8.94 -0.97 -2.64
N HIS A 202 8.61 0.16 -3.26
CA HIS A 202 8.54 0.26 -4.73
C HIS A 202 9.34 1.46 -5.26
N THR A 203 10.03 1.24 -6.38
CA THR A 203 10.55 2.32 -7.22
C THR A 203 10.36 1.94 -8.67
N MET A 204 9.40 2.55 -9.34
CA MET A 204 8.92 2.14 -10.66
C MET A 204 8.54 3.33 -11.53
N LEU A 205 8.82 3.22 -12.84
CA LEU A 205 8.32 4.10 -13.90
C LEU A 205 7.26 3.35 -14.70
N ILE A 206 6.06 3.92 -14.77
CA ILE A 206 4.89 3.32 -15.40
C ILE A 206 4.26 4.34 -16.33
N LEU A 207 4.11 3.99 -17.60
CA LEU A 207 3.23 4.74 -18.50
C LEU A 207 1.80 4.22 -18.32
N THR A 208 0.91 5.09 -17.86
CA THR A 208 -0.51 4.78 -17.71
C THR A 208 -1.26 5.28 -18.94
N ARG A 209 -1.82 4.36 -19.73
CA ARG A 209 -2.57 4.65 -20.97
C ARG A 209 -4.08 4.69 -20.77
N GLY A 210 -4.56 4.12 -19.68
CA GLY A 210 -5.97 4.04 -19.33
C GLY A 210 -6.16 3.23 -18.06
N LEU A 211 -7.41 3.10 -17.63
CA LEU A 211 -7.80 2.19 -16.56
C LEU A 211 -7.53 0.74 -16.97
N GLY A 212 -6.71 0.02 -16.20
CA GLY A 212 -6.25 -1.34 -16.49
C GLY A 212 -5.14 -1.41 -17.55
N SER A 213 -4.68 -0.28 -18.10
CA SER A 213 -3.75 -0.24 -19.24
C SER A 213 -2.45 0.46 -18.85
N HIS A 214 -1.46 -0.34 -18.41
CA HIS A 214 -0.20 0.14 -17.86
C HIS A 214 1.01 -0.55 -18.48
N GLN A 215 2.04 0.24 -18.79
CA GLN A 215 3.31 -0.26 -19.27
C GLN A 215 4.40 0.08 -18.25
N ILE A 216 5.01 -0.95 -17.65
CA ILE A 216 6.18 -0.78 -16.80
C ILE A 216 7.39 -0.49 -17.71
N LEU A 217 7.96 0.69 -17.56
CA LEU A 217 9.15 1.12 -18.30
C LEU A 217 10.44 0.72 -17.58
N GLY A 218 10.40 0.72 -16.25
CA GLY A 218 11.51 0.30 -15.42
C GLY A 218 11.10 0.16 -13.95
N SER A 219 11.74 -0.77 -13.26
CA SER A 219 11.60 -0.99 -11.82
C SER A 219 12.98 -1.04 -11.16
N THR A 220 13.02 -0.97 -9.83
CA THR A 220 14.27 -1.22 -9.10
C THR A 220 14.75 -2.65 -9.28
N LEU A 221 16.06 -2.80 -9.44
CA LEU A 221 16.76 -4.09 -9.51
C LEU A 221 17.15 -4.61 -8.12
N ASP A 222 17.11 -3.74 -7.10
CA ASP A 222 17.51 -4.04 -5.73
C ASP A 222 16.59 -3.32 -4.71
N ASP A 223 17.15 -2.51 -3.80
CA ASP A 223 16.40 -1.74 -2.81
C ASP A 223 15.52 -0.69 -3.52
N ALA A 224 14.32 -0.44 -2.98
CA ALA A 224 13.56 0.75 -3.34
C ALA A 224 14.21 2.02 -2.78
N VAL A 225 13.92 3.17 -3.38
CA VAL A 225 14.49 4.45 -2.92
C VAL A 225 14.05 4.78 -1.49
N GLY A 226 12.81 4.51 -1.10
CA GLY A 226 12.34 4.76 0.28
C GLY A 226 13.11 3.92 1.29
N GLU A 227 13.34 2.65 1.00
CA GLU A 227 14.18 1.79 1.83
C GLU A 227 15.64 2.30 1.94
N ALA A 228 16.21 2.80 0.84
CA ALA A 228 17.54 3.40 0.86
C ALA A 228 17.60 4.66 1.73
N PHE A 229 16.56 5.50 1.70
CA PHE A 229 16.41 6.66 2.60
C PHE A 229 16.33 6.22 4.06
N ASP A 230 15.48 5.24 4.38
CA ASP A 230 15.27 4.78 5.76
C ASP A 230 16.52 4.12 6.35
N LYS A 231 17.22 3.31 5.56
CA LYS A 231 18.47 2.66 5.98
C LYS A 231 19.59 3.69 6.15
N THR A 232 19.66 4.71 5.29
CA THR A 232 20.63 5.80 5.43
C THR A 232 20.34 6.64 6.68
N ALA A 233 19.07 6.95 6.95
CA ALA A 233 18.68 7.67 8.16
C ALA A 233 19.09 6.92 9.43
N ARG A 234 18.91 5.59 9.44
CA ARG A 234 19.36 4.71 10.51
C ARG A 234 20.87 4.69 10.67
N ALA A 235 21.64 4.59 9.58
CA ALA A 235 23.10 4.62 9.61
C ALA A 235 23.64 5.93 10.21
N LEU A 236 22.94 7.04 9.99
CA LEU A 236 23.28 8.36 10.54
C LEU A 236 22.74 8.59 11.97
N GLY A 237 22.04 7.62 12.56
CA GLY A 237 21.44 7.76 13.89
C GLY A 237 20.36 8.86 13.96
N LEU A 238 19.66 9.14 12.85
CA LEU A 238 18.64 10.18 12.81
C LEU A 238 17.37 9.73 13.53
N LYS A 239 16.91 10.56 14.46
CA LYS A 239 15.64 10.34 15.16
C LYS A 239 14.46 10.71 14.27
N TRP A 240 13.40 9.92 14.36
CA TRP A 240 12.15 10.17 13.65
C TRP A 240 11.54 11.54 14.00
N LEU A 241 10.67 12.03 13.12
CA LEU A 241 10.01 13.32 13.31
C LEU A 241 8.84 13.19 14.29
N ASN A 242 8.80 14.07 15.31
CA ASN A 242 7.65 14.16 16.22
C ASN A 242 6.39 14.73 15.53
N THR A 243 6.54 15.34 14.36
CA THR A 243 5.48 15.96 13.56
C THR A 243 4.79 14.97 12.61
N GLY A 244 5.15 13.68 12.67
CA GLY A 244 4.79 12.68 11.67
C GLY A 244 5.78 12.64 10.49
N GLY A 245 5.78 11.51 9.78
CA GLY A 245 6.75 11.18 8.72
C GLY A 245 7.77 10.13 9.17
N GLY A 246 8.16 9.23 8.25
CA GLY A 246 9.11 8.13 8.51
C GLY A 246 10.58 8.55 8.56
N ALA A 247 11.49 7.59 8.64
CA ALA A 247 12.92 7.83 8.73
C ALA A 247 13.47 8.64 7.53
N GLY A 248 12.96 8.40 6.32
CA GLY A 248 13.29 9.21 5.14
C GLY A 248 12.94 10.70 5.25
N ALA A 249 11.85 11.05 5.95
CA ALA A 249 11.50 12.47 6.20
C ALA A 249 12.46 13.11 7.22
N ALA A 250 12.95 12.34 8.20
CA ALA A 250 14.00 12.79 9.11
C ALA A 250 15.32 13.05 8.37
N LEU A 251 15.65 12.22 7.38
CA LEU A 251 16.81 12.43 6.51
C LEU A 251 16.67 13.71 5.70
N GLU A 252 15.52 13.95 5.06
CA GLU A 252 15.29 15.20 4.32
C GLU A 252 15.46 16.42 5.23
N ARG A 253 14.88 16.39 6.44
CA ARG A 253 15.04 17.48 7.41
C ARG A 253 16.49 17.71 7.79
N ALA A 254 17.27 16.65 8.02
CA ALA A 254 18.69 16.75 8.32
C ALA A 254 19.46 17.35 7.13
N ALA A 255 19.15 16.92 5.91
CA ALA A 255 19.78 17.43 4.69
C ALA A 255 19.56 18.94 4.48
N LEU A 256 18.46 19.53 4.98
CA LEU A 256 18.23 20.98 4.94
C LEU A 256 19.21 21.77 5.82
N ALA A 257 19.82 21.14 6.83
CA ALA A 257 20.79 21.76 7.72
C ALA A 257 22.24 21.59 7.23
N ALA A 258 22.45 21.11 6.00
CA ALA A 258 23.78 20.89 5.45
C ALA A 258 24.58 22.20 5.40
N THR A 259 25.83 22.13 5.85
CA THR A 259 26.74 23.27 5.96
C THR A 259 27.78 23.28 4.84
N GLY A 260 28.02 22.12 4.21
CA GLY A 260 29.08 21.90 3.23
C GLY A 260 30.49 21.84 3.83
N GLN A 261 30.61 21.81 5.17
CA GLN A 261 31.90 21.71 5.87
C GLN A 261 32.50 20.31 5.72
N HIS A 262 31.67 19.28 5.84
CA HIS A 262 32.07 17.89 5.61
C HIS A 262 31.87 17.53 4.13
N LYS A 263 32.96 17.59 3.35
CA LYS A 263 32.91 17.33 1.91
C LYS A 263 32.78 15.82 1.62
N VAL A 264 31.59 15.40 1.21
CA VAL A 264 31.30 14.04 0.74
C VAL A 264 30.45 14.09 -0.51
N ARG A 265 30.69 13.14 -1.43
CA ARG A 265 29.88 12.95 -2.64
C ARG A 265 29.73 11.46 -2.91
N PHE A 266 28.51 11.04 -3.24
CA PHE A 266 28.24 9.67 -3.65
C PHE A 266 28.02 9.61 -5.16
N SER A 267 28.42 8.49 -5.76
CA SER A 267 28.21 8.23 -7.19
C SER A 267 26.73 8.01 -7.49
N VAL A 268 26.24 8.58 -8.58
CA VAL A 268 24.90 8.26 -9.11
C VAL A 268 24.92 6.82 -9.66
N PRO A 269 24.06 5.91 -9.17
CA PRO A 269 24.02 4.52 -9.63
C PRO A 269 23.72 4.39 -11.12
N LEU A 270 24.21 3.33 -11.75
CA LEU A 270 23.87 2.92 -13.13
C LEU A 270 23.93 4.04 -14.19
N ARG A 271 24.84 5.01 -14.01
CA ARG A 271 24.99 6.20 -14.88
C ARG A 271 25.36 5.82 -16.32
N ASP A 272 26.20 4.80 -16.46
CA ASP A 272 26.72 4.25 -17.72
C ASP A 272 25.96 3.03 -18.23
N GLY A 273 24.65 2.91 -17.96
CA GLY A 273 23.78 1.81 -18.43
C GLY A 273 23.61 1.69 -19.96
N ARG A 274 24.61 2.10 -20.74
CA ARG A 274 24.72 2.00 -22.19
C ARG A 274 24.68 0.55 -22.69
N ASP A 275 25.05 -0.41 -21.84
CA ASP A 275 25.36 -1.76 -22.28
C ASP A 275 24.13 -2.66 -22.43
N LYS A 276 22.98 -2.28 -21.87
CA LYS A 276 21.73 -3.07 -21.89
C LYS A 276 20.49 -2.20 -22.07
N PRO A 277 19.90 -2.14 -23.28
CA PRO A 277 18.70 -1.36 -23.56
C PRO A 277 17.56 -1.59 -22.55
N GLU A 278 17.35 -2.83 -22.15
CA GLU A 278 16.29 -3.27 -21.24
C GLU A 278 16.47 -2.80 -19.78
N ARG A 279 17.66 -2.34 -19.40
CA ARG A 279 17.94 -1.82 -18.05
C ARG A 279 18.11 -0.30 -18.00
N ARG A 280 17.96 0.39 -19.14
CA ARG A 280 18.20 1.84 -19.24
C ARG A 280 17.30 2.68 -18.33
N MET A 281 16.10 2.18 -18.03
CA MET A 281 15.11 2.85 -17.18
C MET A 281 15.00 2.21 -15.79
N CYS A 282 15.79 1.18 -15.50
CA CYS A 282 15.79 0.51 -14.21
C CYS A 282 16.55 1.29 -13.14
N PHE A 283 16.17 1.04 -11.88
CA PHE A 283 16.74 1.70 -10.71
C PHE A 283 17.64 0.76 -9.90
N SER A 284 18.49 1.33 -9.05
CA SER A 284 19.35 0.61 -8.11
C SER A 284 19.82 1.58 -7.04
N PHE A 285 19.65 1.23 -5.78
CA PHE A 285 20.00 2.05 -4.62
C PHE A 285 20.80 1.29 -3.55
N SER A 286 20.89 -0.04 -3.62
CA SER A 286 21.63 -0.86 -2.64
C SER A 286 23.11 -0.45 -2.52
N GLY A 287 23.76 -0.19 -3.66
CA GLY A 287 25.15 0.26 -3.72
C GLY A 287 25.34 1.66 -3.13
N LEU A 288 24.36 2.57 -3.33
CA LEU A 288 24.39 3.91 -2.76
C LEU A 288 24.29 3.87 -1.24
N LYS A 289 23.34 3.11 -0.69
CA LYS A 289 23.21 2.87 0.76
C LYS A 289 24.48 2.26 1.34
N THR A 290 25.09 1.29 0.65
CA THR A 290 26.34 0.66 1.09
C THR A 290 27.51 1.65 1.10
N ALA A 291 27.58 2.54 0.11
CA ALA A 291 28.59 3.60 0.08
C ALA A 291 28.44 4.58 1.25
N VAL A 292 27.20 4.92 1.64
CA VAL A 292 26.96 5.74 2.83
C VAL A 292 27.41 5.03 4.10
N GLN A 293 27.04 3.76 4.29
CA GLN A 293 27.44 2.99 5.46
C GLN A 293 28.97 2.93 5.60
N ARG A 294 29.68 2.61 4.51
CA ARG A 294 31.15 2.59 4.48
C ARG A 294 31.76 3.94 4.81
N HIS A 295 31.16 5.02 4.31
CA HIS A 295 31.59 6.38 4.63
C HIS A 295 31.43 6.66 6.12
N VAL A 296 30.28 6.32 6.71
CA VAL A 296 30.00 6.46 8.14
C VAL A 296 30.97 5.64 8.99
N ASP A 297 31.22 4.38 8.64
CA ASP A 297 32.11 3.48 9.38
C ASP A 297 33.58 3.94 9.33
N ALA A 298 33.97 4.65 8.27
CA ALA A 298 35.32 5.19 8.10
C ALA A 298 35.54 6.54 8.81
N LEU A 299 34.49 7.18 9.35
CA LEU A 299 34.62 8.41 10.12
C LEU A 299 35.31 8.13 11.47
N PRO A 300 36.16 9.06 11.96
CA PRO A 300 36.68 8.98 13.32
C PRO A 300 35.56 8.86 14.36
N ALA A 301 35.83 8.13 15.45
CA ALA A 301 34.87 7.92 16.53
C ALA A 301 34.31 9.27 17.04
N GLY A 302 32.99 9.38 17.17
CA GLY A 302 32.30 10.60 17.60
C GLY A 302 32.10 11.66 16.51
N MET A 303 32.74 11.55 15.34
CA MET A 303 32.58 12.55 14.27
C MET A 303 31.20 12.47 13.61
N VAL A 304 30.67 11.26 13.42
CA VAL A 304 29.31 11.04 12.91
C VAL A 304 28.25 11.56 13.88
N ASP A 305 28.56 11.69 15.17
CA ASP A 305 27.60 12.19 16.16
C ASP A 305 27.36 13.70 16.05
N THR A 306 28.19 14.41 15.29
CA THR A 306 28.00 15.83 15.02
C THR A 306 26.87 16.04 14.01
N GLU A 307 25.91 16.89 14.37
CA GLU A 307 24.75 17.17 13.50
C GLU A 307 25.16 17.76 12.13
N ALA A 308 26.27 18.52 12.08
CA ALA A 308 26.81 19.06 10.83
C ALA A 308 27.25 17.95 9.85
N VAL A 309 27.96 16.93 10.34
CA VAL A 309 28.40 15.80 9.50
C VAL A 309 27.20 14.97 9.05
N LYS A 310 26.24 14.70 9.94
CA LYS A 310 24.99 14.00 9.56
C LYS A 310 24.23 14.74 8.47
N ALA A 311 24.10 16.07 8.61
CA ALA A 311 23.41 16.91 7.63
C ALA A 311 24.10 16.89 6.26
N ASP A 312 25.43 17.03 6.23
CA ASP A 312 26.20 17.00 4.99
C ASP A 312 26.16 15.63 4.28
N VAL A 313 26.26 14.53 5.05
CA VAL A 313 26.13 13.17 4.50
C VAL A 313 24.70 12.91 4.00
N ALA A 314 23.67 13.31 4.76
CA ALA A 314 22.27 13.19 4.36
C ALA A 314 22.00 13.95 3.05
N PHE A 315 22.51 15.18 2.92
CA PHE A 315 22.38 15.98 1.71
C PHE A 315 23.09 15.36 0.52
N ALA A 316 24.31 14.85 0.70
CA ALA A 316 25.05 14.16 -0.35
C ALA A 316 24.34 12.88 -0.84
N PHE A 317 23.79 12.09 0.08
CA PHE A 317 22.98 10.92 -0.26
C PHE A 317 21.72 11.31 -1.04
N GLN A 318 20.94 12.26 -0.51
CA GLN A 318 19.70 12.72 -1.14
C GLN A 318 19.96 13.25 -2.55
N THR A 319 21.04 14.02 -2.73
CA THR A 319 21.44 14.55 -4.04
C THR A 319 21.73 13.42 -5.04
N ALA A 320 22.48 12.38 -4.63
CA ALA A 320 22.82 11.26 -5.50
C ALA A 320 21.59 10.39 -5.84
N ALA A 321 20.73 10.11 -4.85
CA ALA A 321 19.52 9.32 -5.04
C ALA A 321 18.52 10.01 -5.98
N VAL A 322 18.31 11.32 -5.79
CA VAL A 322 17.40 12.13 -6.60
C VAL A 322 17.94 12.34 -8.01
N ALA A 323 19.25 12.56 -8.16
CA ALA A 323 19.88 12.62 -9.47
C ALA A 323 19.72 11.31 -10.28
N HIS A 324 19.68 10.16 -9.61
CA HIS A 324 19.38 8.88 -10.27
C HIS A 324 17.94 8.83 -10.78
N LEU A 325 16.98 9.24 -9.94
CA LEU A 325 15.57 9.33 -10.33
C LEU A 325 15.36 10.29 -11.51
N GLU A 326 16.00 11.46 -11.47
CA GLU A 326 15.99 12.44 -12.56
C GLU A 326 16.53 11.86 -13.87
N ASP A 327 17.65 11.16 -13.83
CA ASP A 327 18.26 10.56 -15.03
C ASP A 327 17.31 9.53 -15.66
N ARG A 328 16.67 8.67 -14.86
CA ARG A 328 15.70 7.69 -15.39
C ARG A 328 14.44 8.32 -15.92
N LEU A 329 13.92 9.34 -15.23
CA LEU A 329 12.75 10.07 -15.68
C LEU A 329 13.03 10.76 -17.03
N ARG A 330 14.18 11.43 -17.15
CA ARG A 330 14.61 12.08 -18.40
C ARG A 330 14.73 11.10 -19.56
N ARG A 331 15.31 9.91 -19.31
CA ARG A 331 15.41 8.84 -20.33
C ARG A 331 14.04 8.33 -20.76
N ALA A 332 13.14 8.08 -19.80
CA ALA A 332 11.79 7.63 -20.10
C ALA A 332 11.02 8.67 -20.93
N LEU A 333 11.06 9.95 -20.54
CA LEU A 333 10.42 11.02 -21.28
C LEU A 333 11.05 11.24 -22.66
N GLY A 334 12.39 11.17 -22.78
CA GLY A 334 13.06 11.25 -24.08
C GLY A 334 12.59 10.15 -25.04
N VAL A 335 12.51 8.91 -24.58
CA VAL A 335 12.00 7.79 -25.39
C VAL A 335 10.52 8.00 -25.73
N LEU A 336 9.67 8.30 -24.74
CA LEU A 336 8.23 8.41 -24.95
C LEU A 336 7.84 9.61 -25.83
N VAL A 337 8.31 10.80 -25.47
CA VAL A 337 7.91 12.07 -26.10
C VAL A 337 8.68 12.31 -27.39
N THR A 338 10.00 12.09 -27.39
CA THR A 338 10.85 12.43 -28.54
C THR A 338 10.89 11.31 -29.57
N GLU A 339 11.15 10.06 -29.16
CA GLU A 339 11.32 8.92 -30.08
C GLU A 339 9.98 8.29 -30.49
N GLN A 340 9.12 7.96 -29.52
CA GLN A 340 7.85 7.25 -29.76
C GLN A 340 6.65 8.18 -30.02
N LYS A 341 6.81 9.51 -29.83
CA LYS A 341 5.75 10.51 -30.01
C LYS A 341 4.46 10.21 -29.23
N VAL A 342 4.58 9.60 -28.06
CA VAL A 342 3.44 9.39 -27.15
C VAL A 342 3.00 10.76 -26.60
N PRO A 343 1.70 11.12 -26.67
CA PRO A 343 1.20 12.40 -26.16
C PRO A 343 1.06 12.35 -24.64
N VAL A 344 2.18 12.26 -23.93
CA VAL A 344 2.21 12.27 -22.45
C VAL A 344 1.65 13.61 -21.98
N THR A 345 0.65 13.59 -21.11
CA THR A 345 -0.06 14.81 -20.67
C THR A 345 0.49 15.38 -19.37
N ALA A 346 1.12 14.55 -18.55
CA ALA A 346 1.64 14.91 -17.24
C ALA A 346 2.69 13.89 -16.76
N VAL A 347 3.48 14.30 -15.77
CA VAL A 347 4.28 13.40 -14.94
C VAL A 347 3.72 13.40 -13.53
N VAL A 348 3.38 12.21 -13.04
CA VAL A 348 2.88 11.96 -11.70
C VAL A 348 4.01 11.41 -10.85
N VAL A 349 4.16 11.89 -9.62
CA VAL A 349 5.04 11.27 -8.62
C VAL A 349 4.22 10.92 -7.39
N ALA A 350 4.14 9.64 -7.06
CA ALA A 350 3.37 9.11 -5.94
C ALA A 350 4.21 8.14 -5.09
N GLY A 351 3.72 7.76 -3.92
CA GLY A 351 4.48 6.99 -2.92
C GLY A 351 5.05 7.87 -1.81
N GLY A 352 5.38 7.27 -0.67
CA GLY A 352 5.82 8.01 0.52
C GLY A 352 7.02 8.95 0.31
N VAL A 353 7.92 8.64 -0.63
CA VAL A 353 9.09 9.48 -0.94
C VAL A 353 8.71 10.68 -1.81
N ALA A 354 7.55 10.65 -2.48
CA ALA A 354 7.04 11.78 -3.27
C ALA A 354 6.77 13.03 -2.41
N ALA A 355 6.57 12.87 -1.10
CA ALA A 355 6.44 13.97 -0.15
C ALA A 355 7.74 14.77 0.04
N ASN A 356 8.88 14.27 -0.42
CA ASN A 356 10.17 14.96 -0.36
C ASN A 356 10.16 16.18 -1.29
N LYS A 357 10.27 17.37 -0.70
CA LYS A 357 10.21 18.67 -1.40
C LYS A 357 11.42 18.88 -2.30
N TYR A 358 12.58 18.38 -1.90
CA TYR A 358 13.78 18.44 -2.74
C TYR A 358 13.60 17.60 -4.01
N LEU A 359 13.09 16.37 -3.88
CA LEU A 359 12.74 15.51 -5.02
C LEU A 359 11.74 16.20 -5.94
N ALA A 360 10.60 16.67 -5.40
CA ALA A 360 9.56 17.33 -6.19
C ALA A 360 10.09 18.57 -6.94
N SER A 361 10.88 19.42 -6.27
CA SER A 361 11.48 20.60 -6.89
C SER A 361 12.44 20.23 -8.03
N ARG A 362 13.25 19.20 -7.82
CA ARG A 362 14.23 18.74 -8.81
C ARG A 362 13.58 18.11 -10.03
N LEU A 363 12.62 17.19 -9.83
CA LEU A 363 11.87 16.58 -10.91
C LEU A 363 11.04 17.61 -11.67
N GLY A 364 10.41 18.56 -10.96
CA GLY A 364 9.60 19.60 -11.57
C GLY A 364 10.40 20.42 -12.59
N LYS A 365 11.62 20.83 -12.22
CA LYS A 365 12.54 21.53 -13.13
C LYS A 365 12.89 20.73 -14.37
N VAL A 366 13.10 19.42 -14.25
CA VAL A 366 13.41 18.56 -15.40
C VAL A 366 12.20 18.44 -16.32
N VAL A 367 11.03 18.13 -15.74
CA VAL A 367 9.80 17.88 -16.51
C VAL A 367 9.30 19.15 -17.20
N GLU A 368 9.29 20.28 -16.50
CA GLU A 368 8.82 21.55 -17.04
C GLU A 368 9.81 22.12 -18.07
N ASN A 369 11.09 22.24 -17.73
CA ASN A 369 12.05 22.93 -18.60
C ASN A 369 12.45 22.12 -19.83
N GLU A 370 12.53 20.78 -19.72
CA GLU A 370 13.00 19.93 -20.82
C GLU A 370 11.86 19.38 -21.68
N PHE A 371 10.64 19.23 -21.12
CA PHE A 371 9.51 18.60 -21.82
C PHE A 371 8.23 19.43 -21.85
N GLY A 372 8.14 20.55 -21.12
CA GLY A 372 6.95 21.40 -21.10
C GLY A 372 5.72 20.73 -20.47
N LEU A 373 5.92 19.75 -19.60
CA LEU A 373 4.85 18.98 -18.96
C LEU A 373 4.63 19.43 -17.50
N PRO A 374 3.41 19.28 -16.96
CA PRO A 374 3.16 19.50 -15.54
C PRO A 374 3.67 18.32 -14.71
N LEU A 375 4.25 18.62 -13.55
CA LEU A 375 4.52 17.64 -12.48
C LEU A 375 3.37 17.68 -11.47
N MET A 376 2.75 16.53 -11.23
CA MET A 376 1.68 16.35 -10.24
C MET A 376 2.15 15.46 -9.10
N VAL A 377 1.99 15.92 -7.87
CA VAL A 377 2.36 15.19 -6.65
C VAL A 377 1.16 15.19 -5.72
N PRO A 378 0.50 14.04 -5.50
CA PRO A 378 -0.65 13.99 -4.61
C PRO A 378 -0.29 14.43 -3.18
N PRO A 379 -1.29 14.82 -2.36
CA PRO A 379 -1.08 15.12 -0.96
C PRO A 379 -0.41 13.96 -0.23
N ALA A 380 0.57 14.25 0.63
CA ALA A 380 1.39 13.22 1.29
C ALA A 380 0.58 12.12 2.01
N LYS A 381 -0.57 12.48 2.60
CA LYS A 381 -1.47 11.53 3.28
C LYS A 381 -2.10 10.48 2.35
N LEU A 382 -2.14 10.75 1.05
CA LEU A 382 -2.68 9.88 0.01
C LEU A 382 -1.59 9.24 -0.86
N CYS A 383 -0.31 9.57 -0.60
CA CYS A 383 0.84 8.94 -1.24
C CYS A 383 1.28 7.64 -0.54
N THR A 384 0.93 7.45 0.74
CA THR A 384 1.11 6.17 1.44
C THR A 384 -0.08 5.26 1.22
N ASP A 385 0.03 3.99 1.58
CA ASP A 385 -1.05 3.01 1.38
C ASP A 385 -2.31 3.44 2.14
N ASN A 386 -3.43 3.52 1.44
CA ASN A 386 -4.69 4.00 1.99
C ASN A 386 -5.88 3.43 1.21
N ALA A 387 -7.06 3.39 1.83
CA ALA A 387 -8.25 2.90 1.16
C ALA A 387 -8.91 3.91 0.22
N ALA A 388 -8.54 5.20 0.26
CA ALA A 388 -9.12 6.20 -0.64
C ALA A 388 -8.67 5.98 -2.09
N MET A 389 -7.40 5.62 -2.31
CA MET A 389 -6.92 5.24 -3.64
C MET A 389 -7.65 3.98 -4.17
N ILE A 390 -7.96 3.02 -3.29
CA ILE A 390 -8.70 1.80 -3.64
C ILE A 390 -10.15 2.12 -4.01
N ALA A 391 -10.84 2.90 -3.17
CA ALA A 391 -12.19 3.36 -3.44
C ALA A 391 -12.25 4.18 -4.74
N TRP A 392 -11.24 5.01 -5.03
CA TRP A 392 -11.18 5.79 -6.26
C TRP A 392 -11.02 4.95 -7.52
N VAL A 393 -10.12 3.96 -7.54
CA VAL A 393 -10.08 3.01 -8.66
C VAL A 393 -11.40 2.25 -8.77
N GLY A 394 -12.03 1.93 -7.63
CA GLY A 394 -13.39 1.40 -7.58
C GLY A 394 -14.42 2.31 -8.28
N VAL A 395 -14.36 3.63 -8.08
CA VAL A 395 -15.18 4.60 -8.81
C VAL A 395 -14.92 4.51 -10.31
N GLU A 396 -13.66 4.58 -10.74
CA GLU A 396 -13.32 4.57 -12.18
C GLU A 396 -13.75 3.25 -12.84
N ARG A 397 -13.56 2.10 -12.17
CA ARG A 397 -14.00 0.78 -12.65
C ARG A 397 -15.52 0.68 -12.72
N TYR A 398 -16.23 1.13 -11.67
CA TYR A 398 -17.70 1.13 -11.66
C TYR A 398 -18.28 1.95 -12.81
N LEU A 399 -17.75 3.16 -13.04
CA LEU A 399 -18.17 4.02 -14.15
C LEU A 399 -17.90 3.41 -15.52
N ALA A 400 -16.84 2.60 -15.64
CA ALA A 400 -16.54 1.84 -16.84
C ALA A 400 -17.36 0.53 -16.97
N GLY A 401 -18.28 0.25 -16.04
CA GLY A 401 -19.06 -1.00 -16.03
C GLY A 401 -18.27 -2.23 -15.58
N LYS A 402 -17.07 -2.04 -15.02
CA LYS A 402 -16.15 -3.11 -14.63
C LYS A 402 -16.34 -3.47 -13.16
N VAL A 403 -16.93 -4.64 -12.93
CA VAL A 403 -17.11 -5.25 -11.60
C VAL A 403 -16.64 -6.69 -11.61
N ASP A 404 -16.28 -7.21 -10.46
CA ASP A 404 -15.69 -8.54 -10.31
C ASP A 404 -16.75 -9.58 -9.92
N ALA A 405 -16.57 -10.80 -10.44
CA ALA A 405 -17.37 -11.95 -10.06
C ALA A 405 -17.17 -12.28 -8.56
N TRP A 406 -18.16 -12.94 -7.96
CA TRP A 406 -18.09 -13.29 -6.55
C TRP A 406 -16.96 -14.29 -6.24
N GLU A 407 -16.62 -15.14 -7.21
CA GLU A 407 -15.55 -16.13 -7.17
C GLU A 407 -14.15 -15.52 -7.18
N THR A 408 -14.01 -14.23 -7.51
CA THR A 408 -12.71 -13.54 -7.60
C THR A 408 -11.88 -13.74 -6.33
N ASP A 409 -10.64 -14.20 -6.50
CA ASP A 409 -9.69 -14.45 -5.41
C ASP A 409 -8.52 -13.46 -5.44
N TYR A 410 -7.79 -13.31 -4.33
CA TYR A 410 -6.65 -12.41 -4.23
C TYR A 410 -5.42 -12.94 -4.99
N VAL A 411 -4.55 -12.04 -5.43
CA VAL A 411 -3.35 -12.35 -6.22
C VAL A 411 -2.12 -11.73 -5.55
N PRO A 412 -1.39 -12.47 -4.69
CA PRO A 412 -0.27 -11.91 -3.92
C PRO A 412 0.84 -11.33 -4.80
N LYS A 413 1.13 -11.99 -5.92
CA LYS A 413 2.06 -11.54 -6.95
C LYS A 413 1.26 -11.25 -8.21
N TRP A 414 0.83 -10.00 -8.33
CA TRP A 414 0.07 -9.53 -9.49
C TRP A 414 0.92 -8.50 -10.24
N PRO A 415 1.54 -8.88 -11.36
CA PRO A 415 2.22 -7.92 -12.24
C PRO A 415 1.22 -6.95 -12.84
N LEU A 416 1.55 -5.66 -12.81
CA LEU A 416 0.67 -4.61 -13.35
C LEU A 416 0.38 -4.79 -14.86
N SER A 417 1.30 -5.43 -15.59
CA SER A 417 1.14 -5.78 -17.01
C SER A 417 0.10 -6.86 -17.28
N GLU A 418 -0.34 -7.61 -16.26
CA GLU A 418 -1.39 -8.63 -16.36
C GLU A 418 -2.78 -8.06 -16.08
N LEU A 419 -2.91 -6.76 -15.81
CA LEU A 419 -4.21 -6.11 -15.85
C LEU A 419 -4.73 -6.16 -17.29
N THR A 420 -5.85 -6.84 -17.47
CA THR A 420 -6.56 -6.88 -18.75
C THR A 420 -7.51 -5.69 -18.84
N GLU A 421 -7.71 -5.18 -20.06
CA GLU A 421 -8.70 -4.15 -20.35
C GLU A 421 -10.15 -4.68 -20.33
N GLU A 422 -10.38 -5.94 -19.95
CA GLU A 422 -11.71 -6.55 -19.89
C GLU A 422 -12.61 -5.91 -18.83
#